data_AF-A0A5C6JF96-F1
#
_entry.id   AF-A0A5C6JF96-F1
#
_cell.length_a   1.000
_cell.length_b   1.000
_cell.length_c   1.000
_cell.angle_alpha   90.00
_cell.angle_beta   90.00
_cell.angle_gamma   90.00
#
_symmetry.space_group_name_H-M   'P 1'
#
loop_
_entity.id
_entity.type
_entity.pdbx_description
1 polymer ?
#
loop_
_entity_poly.entity_id
_entity_poly.type
_entity_poly.pdbx_seq_one_letter_code
_entity_poly.pdbx_strand_id
1 'polypeptide(L)'
;MRLRLPAERPTEPPTGYKIAHPVLSQDGTRVGFTGVSLGGALPYGVLDEASCVYGRRHRPPARLCDCGFHCVHDRAAAEALRCTAEHRTALLLDVTVLGAYIRFERGFRYARQRVRTATAGPCACGATAALLADAGWGRPGWRALAPSCAGCARGRVSVTLDRFARLAGEGLRVRADDGVRAGAVTEPDPGAELSVPELVAEAALLQARLDWFQSQLARLGDRGTGGQDKG
;
A
#
# COMPACT_ATOMS: atom_id res chain seq x y z
N MET A 1 36.16 -2.16 -12.91
CA MET A 1 35.30 -2.75 -13.96
C MET A 1 33.85 -2.39 -13.65
N ARG A 2 33.16 -1.54 -14.44
CA ARG A 2 31.71 -1.30 -14.23
C ARG A 2 30.95 -2.46 -14.87
N LEU A 3 30.51 -3.43 -14.08
CA LEU A 3 29.60 -4.49 -14.52
C LEU A 3 28.34 -3.83 -15.11
N ARG A 4 28.24 -3.83 -16.45
CA ARG A 4 26.98 -3.51 -17.12
C ARG A 4 26.06 -4.70 -16.93
N LEU A 5 24.96 -4.50 -16.22
CA LEU A 5 23.88 -5.47 -16.19
C LEU A 5 23.39 -5.71 -17.64
N PRO A 6 22.93 -6.93 -17.97
CA PRO A 6 22.28 -7.20 -19.25
C PRO A 6 21.18 -6.18 -19.54
N ALA A 7 21.09 -5.73 -20.78
CA ALA A 7 20.00 -4.89 -21.24
C ALA A 7 18.92 -5.79 -21.85
N GLU A 8 17.72 -5.74 -21.29
CA GLU A 8 16.54 -6.41 -21.84
C GLU A 8 15.61 -5.40 -22.53
N ARG A 9 14.96 -5.84 -23.61
CA ARG A 9 13.95 -5.10 -24.37
C ARG A 9 12.84 -6.07 -24.76
N PRO A 10 11.96 -6.42 -23.81
CA PRO A 10 10.89 -7.38 -24.09
C PRO A 10 9.90 -6.80 -25.10
N THR A 11 9.35 -7.66 -25.97
CA THR A 11 8.35 -7.29 -26.98
C THR A 11 7.06 -6.80 -26.33
N GLU A 12 6.69 -7.41 -25.20
CA GLU A 12 5.56 -7.01 -24.37
C GLU A 12 6.06 -6.38 -23.07
N PRO A 13 5.43 -5.31 -22.58
CA PRO A 13 5.81 -4.72 -21.30
C PRO A 13 5.60 -5.72 -20.15
N PRO A 14 6.53 -5.83 -19.19
CA PRO A 14 6.35 -6.72 -18.04
C PRO A 14 5.12 -6.34 -17.20
N THR A 15 4.53 -7.34 -16.57
CA THR A 15 3.51 -7.16 -15.54
C THR A 15 4.14 -7.29 -14.15
N GLY A 16 3.66 -6.50 -13.20
CA GLY A 16 4.01 -6.69 -11.79
C GLY A 16 2.84 -6.32 -10.87
N TYR A 17 3.05 -6.51 -9.58
CA TYR A 17 2.03 -6.33 -8.56
C TYR A 17 2.54 -5.45 -7.42
N LYS A 18 1.68 -4.62 -6.85
CA LYS A 18 2.01 -3.79 -5.68
C LYS A 18 0.78 -3.46 -4.88
N ILE A 19 0.99 -2.81 -3.74
CA ILE A 19 -0.10 -2.26 -2.94
C ILE A 19 -0.02 -0.74 -2.87
N ALA A 20 -1.17 -0.08 -2.82
CA ALA A 20 -1.25 1.37 -2.68
C ALA A 20 -2.56 1.79 -2.02
N HIS A 21 -2.55 2.93 -1.33
CA HIS A 21 -3.77 3.49 -0.79
C HIS A 21 -4.51 4.29 -1.87
N PRO A 22 -5.80 4.05 -2.09
CA PRO A 22 -6.61 4.85 -2.99
C PRO A 22 -6.83 6.23 -2.37
N VAL A 23 -6.84 7.27 -3.20
CA VAL A 23 -7.08 8.64 -2.76
C VAL A 23 -8.13 9.34 -3.61
N LEU A 24 -8.82 10.32 -3.02
CA LEU A 24 -9.81 11.19 -3.64
C LEU A 24 -9.43 12.64 -3.39
N SER A 25 -9.47 13.49 -4.41
CA SER A 25 -9.23 14.92 -4.25
C SER A 25 -10.30 15.56 -3.37
N GLN A 26 -9.96 16.67 -2.71
CA GLN A 26 -10.88 17.40 -1.83
C GLN A 26 -12.19 17.82 -2.55
N ASP A 27 -12.09 18.20 -3.82
CA ASP A 27 -13.23 18.57 -4.67
C ASP A 27 -14.02 17.36 -5.21
N GLY A 28 -13.57 16.13 -4.94
CA GLY A 28 -14.22 14.89 -5.36
C GLY A 28 -14.15 14.58 -6.86
N THR A 29 -13.34 15.32 -7.62
CA THR A 29 -13.27 15.23 -9.09
C THR A 29 -12.13 14.35 -9.61
N ARG A 30 -11.12 14.08 -8.78
CA ARG A 30 -9.93 13.30 -9.15
C ARG A 30 -9.69 12.18 -8.16
N VAL A 31 -9.20 11.07 -8.67
CA VAL A 31 -8.76 9.94 -7.87
C VAL A 31 -7.36 9.52 -8.29
N GLY A 32 -6.70 8.77 -7.43
CA GLY A 32 -5.39 8.22 -7.72
C GLY A 32 -4.97 7.27 -6.63
N PHE A 33 -3.66 7.08 -6.51
CA PHE A 33 -3.10 6.24 -5.47
C PHE A 33 -1.91 6.93 -4.80
N THR A 34 -1.63 6.54 -3.58
CA THR A 34 -0.38 6.87 -2.89
C THR A 34 0.33 5.58 -2.48
N GLY A 35 1.65 5.54 -2.66
CA GLY A 35 2.45 4.38 -2.28
C GLY A 35 2.43 4.12 -0.77
N VAL A 36 2.75 2.90 -0.37
CA VAL A 36 2.86 2.48 1.04
C VAL A 36 4.25 2.69 1.65
N SER A 37 5.23 3.11 0.83
CA SER A 37 6.63 3.29 1.21
C SER A 37 7.08 4.74 0.99
N LEU A 38 8.38 4.98 0.73
CA LEU A 38 8.97 6.32 0.48
C LEU A 38 8.25 7.11 -0.63
N GLY A 39 7.60 6.44 -1.59
CA GLY A 39 6.77 7.07 -2.63
C GLY A 39 5.39 7.55 -2.16
N GLY A 40 5.05 7.42 -0.88
CA GLY A 40 3.75 7.79 -0.31
C GLY A 40 3.56 9.30 -0.03
N ALA A 41 4.47 10.14 -0.51
CA ALA A 41 4.42 11.58 -0.30
C ALA A 41 3.47 12.31 -1.27
N LEU A 42 3.38 11.82 -2.52
CA LEU A 42 2.58 12.45 -3.57
C LEU A 42 1.66 11.42 -4.23
N PRO A 43 0.36 11.73 -4.35
CA PRO A 43 -0.56 10.96 -5.18
C PRO A 43 -0.10 10.88 -6.63
N TYR A 44 -0.34 9.72 -7.25
CA TYR A 44 -0.08 9.46 -8.65
C TYR A 44 -1.32 8.89 -9.35
N GLY A 45 -1.40 9.06 -10.66
CA GLY A 45 -2.49 8.58 -11.51
C GLY A 45 -2.39 7.10 -11.90
N VAL A 46 -3.41 6.61 -12.60
CA VAL A 46 -3.42 5.26 -13.18
C VAL A 46 -2.27 5.07 -14.17
N LEU A 47 -2.13 6.01 -15.10
CA LEU A 47 -1.02 6.14 -16.02
C LEU A 47 -0.18 7.33 -15.55
N ASP A 48 1.06 7.09 -15.15
CA ASP A 48 1.89 8.16 -14.58
C ASP A 48 3.38 7.89 -14.76
N GLU A 49 4.17 8.96 -14.65
CA GLU A 49 5.63 8.94 -14.69
C GLU A 49 6.22 9.13 -13.29
N ALA A 50 7.28 8.38 -13.00
CA ALA A 50 7.98 8.48 -11.76
C ALA A 50 8.79 9.79 -11.71
N SER A 51 8.77 10.43 -10.55
CA SER A 51 9.60 11.59 -10.24
C SER A 51 10.57 11.25 -9.10
N CYS A 52 11.62 12.06 -8.93
CA CYS A 52 12.51 11.93 -7.79
C CYS A 52 11.87 12.57 -6.55
N VAL A 53 11.56 11.76 -5.54
CA VAL A 53 10.98 12.23 -4.27
C VAL A 53 11.89 13.21 -3.53
N TYR A 54 13.20 13.16 -3.79
CA TYR A 54 14.19 14.09 -3.23
C TYR A 54 14.37 15.37 -4.06
N GLY A 55 13.60 15.58 -5.14
CA GLY A 55 13.71 16.75 -6.00
C GLY A 55 15.01 16.84 -6.80
N ARG A 56 15.81 15.77 -6.85
CA ARG A 56 17.09 15.74 -7.58
C ARG A 56 16.86 15.69 -9.08
N ARG A 57 17.76 16.34 -9.82
CA ARG A 57 17.75 16.37 -11.30
C ARG A 57 18.39 15.10 -11.87
N HIS A 58 17.58 14.09 -12.14
CA HIS A 58 17.96 12.90 -12.90
C HIS A 58 16.70 12.22 -13.45
N ARG A 59 16.87 11.36 -14.46
CA ARG A 59 15.77 10.55 -15.00
C ARG A 59 15.51 9.33 -14.11
N PRO A 60 14.30 9.14 -13.58
CA PRO A 60 13.95 7.90 -12.89
C PRO A 60 13.80 6.72 -13.88
N PRO A 61 14.14 5.49 -13.48
CA PRO A 61 14.85 5.13 -12.26
C PRO A 61 16.37 5.34 -12.40
N ALA A 62 16.97 6.10 -11.50
CA ALA A 62 18.42 6.21 -11.40
C ALA A 62 18.96 5.09 -10.49
N ARG A 63 20.15 4.54 -10.80
CA ARG A 63 20.70 3.37 -10.06
C ARG A 63 21.01 3.68 -8.59
N LEU A 64 21.55 4.87 -8.33
CA LEU A 64 21.98 5.32 -7.00
C LEU A 64 20.95 6.22 -6.32
N CYS A 65 19.66 6.05 -6.66
CA CYS A 65 18.56 6.77 -6.06
C CYS A 65 17.34 5.85 -5.98
N ASP A 66 16.52 6.04 -4.97
CA ASP A 66 15.29 5.25 -4.76
C ASP A 66 14.09 5.79 -5.55
N CYS A 67 14.34 6.65 -6.54
CA CYS A 67 13.32 7.13 -7.47
C CYS A 67 12.81 6.02 -8.40
N GLY A 68 11.53 6.10 -8.75
CA GLY A 68 10.85 5.09 -9.56
C GLY A 68 9.63 4.53 -8.85
N PHE A 69 8.69 4.02 -9.64
CA PHE A 69 7.67 3.13 -9.12
C PHE A 69 8.29 1.77 -8.80
N HIS A 70 7.73 1.07 -7.83
CA HIS A 70 8.17 -0.27 -7.43
C HIS A 70 7.01 -1.25 -7.52
N CYS A 71 7.28 -2.47 -7.98
CA CYS A 71 6.35 -3.60 -7.92
C CYS A 71 7.14 -4.89 -7.76
N VAL A 72 6.49 -5.93 -7.22
CA VAL A 72 7.01 -7.29 -7.17
C VAL A 72 6.55 -8.08 -8.41
N HIS A 73 7.27 -9.15 -8.72
CA HIS A 73 6.90 -10.04 -9.84
C HIS A 73 5.64 -10.85 -9.55
N ASP A 74 5.51 -11.30 -8.30
CA ASP A 74 4.49 -12.25 -7.89
C ASP A 74 3.31 -11.56 -7.20
N ARG A 75 2.10 -12.03 -7.53
CA ARG A 75 0.86 -11.48 -6.99
C ARG A 75 0.70 -11.81 -5.52
N ALA A 76 0.97 -13.06 -5.12
CA ALA A 76 0.81 -13.49 -3.74
C ALA A 76 1.79 -12.74 -2.81
N ALA A 77 3.00 -12.44 -3.28
CA ALA A 77 3.95 -11.59 -2.58
C ALA A 77 3.42 -10.17 -2.33
N ALA A 78 2.71 -9.57 -3.29
CA ALA A 78 2.06 -8.27 -3.09
C ALA A 78 0.85 -8.37 -2.16
N GLU A 79 0.07 -9.44 -2.24
CA GLU A 79 -1.06 -9.70 -1.35
C GLU A 79 -0.60 -9.89 0.11
N ALA A 80 0.49 -10.61 0.34
CA ALA A 80 1.06 -10.83 1.67
C ALA A 80 1.45 -9.51 2.37
N LEU A 81 1.83 -8.46 1.62
CA LEU A 81 2.09 -7.14 2.20
C LEU A 81 0.86 -6.56 2.91
N ARG A 82 -0.36 -6.90 2.46
CA ARG A 82 -1.63 -6.45 3.05
C ARG A 82 -1.95 -7.12 4.38
N CYS A 83 -1.25 -8.19 4.75
CA CYS A 83 -1.40 -8.84 6.06
C CYS A 83 -0.88 -7.95 7.19
N THR A 84 0.07 -7.06 6.91
CA THR A 84 0.55 -6.08 7.88
C THR A 84 -0.57 -5.10 8.23
N ALA A 85 -0.74 -4.78 9.53
CA ALA A 85 -1.83 -3.94 9.99
C ALA A 85 -1.84 -2.56 9.29
N GLU A 86 -0.66 -2.01 9.04
CA GLU A 86 -0.44 -0.72 8.36
C GLU A 86 -0.95 -0.70 6.92
N HIS A 87 -1.04 -1.86 6.26
CA HIS A 87 -1.35 -1.95 4.84
C HIS A 87 -2.64 -2.72 4.55
N ARG A 88 -3.38 -3.14 5.57
CA ARG A 88 -4.61 -3.91 5.43
C ARG A 88 -5.66 -3.22 4.55
N THR A 89 -5.70 -1.90 4.59
CA THR A 89 -6.63 -1.07 3.82
C THR A 89 -6.11 -0.68 2.43
N ALA A 90 -4.86 -1.01 2.08
CA ALA A 90 -4.33 -0.77 0.75
C ALA A 90 -5.01 -1.68 -0.28
N LEU A 91 -5.12 -1.19 -1.52
CA LEU A 91 -5.57 -1.97 -2.67
C LEU A 91 -4.40 -2.74 -3.25
N LEU A 92 -4.66 -3.96 -3.72
CA LEU A 92 -3.73 -4.70 -4.57
C LEU A 92 -3.86 -4.18 -6.01
N LEU A 93 -2.73 -3.80 -6.60
CA LEU A 93 -2.64 -3.27 -7.95
C LEU A 93 -1.90 -4.25 -8.86
N ASP A 94 -2.51 -4.55 -10.01
CA ASP A 94 -1.85 -5.12 -11.18
C ASP A 94 -1.37 -3.96 -12.06
N VAL A 95 -0.07 -3.95 -12.38
CA VAL A 95 0.57 -2.88 -13.12
C VAL A 95 1.32 -3.38 -14.34
N THR A 96 1.13 -2.68 -15.45
CA THR A 96 2.01 -2.77 -16.61
C THR A 96 3.23 -1.87 -16.38
N VAL A 97 4.41 -2.44 -16.43
CA VAL A 97 5.70 -1.76 -16.29
C VAL A 97 6.08 -1.12 -17.62
N LEU A 98 6.11 0.21 -17.66
CA LEU A 98 6.37 0.99 -18.87
C LEU A 98 7.67 1.82 -18.74
N GLY A 99 8.23 2.18 -19.89
CA GLY A 99 9.44 2.99 -19.95
C GLY A 99 10.68 2.25 -19.46
N ALA A 100 11.70 3.01 -19.04
CA ALA A 100 12.93 2.43 -18.51
C ALA A 100 12.68 1.76 -17.16
N TYR A 101 13.28 0.61 -16.92
CA TYR A 101 13.19 -0.09 -15.66
C TYR A 101 14.51 -0.77 -15.28
N ILE A 102 14.60 -1.10 -14.00
CA ILE A 102 15.64 -1.94 -13.39
C ILE A 102 14.91 -3.15 -12.83
N ARG A 103 15.28 -4.34 -13.31
CA ARG A 103 14.80 -5.60 -12.76
C ARG A 103 15.67 -6.02 -11.59
N PHE A 104 15.03 -6.40 -10.51
CA PHE A 104 15.63 -7.04 -9.34
C PHE A 104 15.08 -8.45 -9.21
N GLU A 105 15.71 -9.23 -8.34
CA GLU A 105 15.28 -10.59 -8.02
C GLU A 105 13.77 -10.66 -7.68
N ARG A 106 13.30 -9.74 -6.84
CA ARG A 106 11.92 -9.74 -6.33
C ARG A 106 10.95 -8.85 -7.10
N GLY A 107 11.39 -8.06 -8.08
CA GLY A 107 10.51 -7.13 -8.75
C GLY A 107 11.15 -6.16 -9.74
N PHE A 108 10.47 -5.03 -9.96
CA PHE A 108 10.90 -3.97 -10.86
C PHE A 108 10.91 -2.62 -10.15
N ARG A 109 11.87 -1.76 -10.55
CA ARG A 109 11.81 -0.31 -10.34
C ARG A 109 11.76 0.38 -11.69
N TYR A 110 10.78 1.24 -11.93
CA TYR A 110 10.43 1.67 -13.29
C TYR A 110 9.96 3.11 -13.40
N ALA A 111 10.10 3.65 -14.63
CA ALA A 111 9.92 5.05 -14.95
C ALA A 111 8.47 5.44 -15.19
N ARG A 112 7.66 4.53 -15.73
CA ARG A 112 6.26 4.82 -16.09
C ARG A 112 5.40 3.62 -15.81
N GLN A 113 4.17 3.84 -15.37
CA GLN A 113 3.26 2.75 -15.02
C GLN A 113 1.94 2.87 -15.74
N ARG A 114 1.23 1.76 -15.89
CA ARG A 114 -0.23 1.76 -16.02
C ARG A 114 -0.82 0.77 -15.02
N VAL A 115 -1.67 1.24 -14.10
CA VAL A 115 -2.48 0.36 -13.25
C VAL A 115 -3.62 -0.22 -14.09
N ARG A 116 -3.72 -1.54 -14.18
CA ARG A 116 -4.75 -2.22 -14.99
C ARG A 116 -5.94 -2.62 -14.14
N THR A 117 -5.65 -3.16 -12.96
CA THR A 117 -6.66 -3.63 -12.01
C THR A 117 -6.31 -3.16 -10.61
N ALA A 118 -7.29 -2.69 -9.85
CA ALA A 118 -7.20 -2.45 -8.42
C ALA A 118 -8.20 -3.36 -7.69
N THR A 119 -7.72 -4.19 -6.78
CA THR A 119 -8.54 -5.12 -5.99
C THR A 119 -8.65 -4.59 -4.56
N ALA A 120 -9.87 -4.32 -4.13
CA ALA A 120 -10.23 -3.91 -2.78
C ALA A 120 -10.49 -5.13 -1.91
N GLY A 121 -9.68 -5.38 -0.89
CA GLY A 121 -10.03 -6.43 0.07
C GLY A 121 -11.25 -6.08 0.93
N PRO A 122 -11.52 -6.89 1.95
CA PRO A 122 -12.73 -6.74 2.73
C PRO A 122 -12.77 -5.42 3.51
N CYS A 123 -13.98 -5.03 3.88
CA CYS A 123 -14.20 -4.01 4.89
C CYS A 123 -13.56 -4.44 6.22
N ALA A 124 -13.27 -3.48 7.10
CA ALA A 124 -12.77 -3.77 8.45
C ALA A 124 -13.69 -4.71 9.26
N CYS A 125 -15.01 -4.71 8.98
CA CYS A 125 -15.96 -5.65 9.59
C CYS A 125 -15.99 -7.05 8.93
N GLY A 126 -15.13 -7.32 7.95
CA GLY A 126 -15.05 -8.58 7.23
C GLY A 126 -15.98 -8.68 6.00
N ALA A 127 -16.99 -7.83 5.90
CA ALA A 127 -17.90 -7.83 4.74
C ALA A 127 -17.18 -7.42 3.44
N THR A 128 -17.66 -7.94 2.30
CA THR A 128 -17.19 -7.53 0.97
C THR A 128 -17.29 -6.02 0.79
N ALA A 129 -16.22 -5.40 0.29
CA ALA A 129 -16.20 -3.98 0.04
C ALA A 129 -17.10 -3.62 -1.16
N ALA A 130 -18.00 -2.67 -0.97
CA ALA A 130 -18.86 -2.14 -2.04
C ALA A 130 -18.37 -0.77 -2.55
N LEU A 131 -17.53 -0.10 -1.76
CA LEU A 131 -17.09 1.27 -1.98
C LEU A 131 -15.77 1.53 -1.26
N LEU A 132 -15.15 2.66 -1.59
CA LEU A 132 -13.98 3.21 -0.91
C LEU A 132 -14.42 4.42 -0.10
N ALA A 133 -14.27 4.37 1.22
CA ALA A 133 -14.68 5.42 2.16
C ALA A 133 -13.49 6.11 2.80
N ASP A 134 -13.67 7.35 3.26
CA ASP A 134 -12.65 8.13 3.97
C ASP A 134 -12.01 7.29 5.09
N ALA A 135 -10.68 7.19 5.03
CA ALA A 135 -9.85 6.42 5.95
C ALA A 135 -9.41 7.25 7.18
N GLY A 136 -9.78 8.52 7.27
CA GLY A 136 -9.44 9.40 8.40
C GLY A 136 -8.03 9.99 8.31
N TRP A 137 -7.34 9.83 7.18
CA TRP A 137 -6.03 10.42 6.93
C TRP A 137 -5.90 10.85 5.47
N GLY A 138 -4.83 11.59 5.14
CA GLY A 138 -4.59 12.03 3.78
C GLY A 138 -3.33 12.85 3.59
N ARG A 139 -3.33 13.62 2.50
CA ARG A 139 -2.31 14.61 2.13
C ARG A 139 -3.02 15.93 1.82
N PRO A 140 -2.32 17.09 1.79
CA PRO A 140 -2.94 18.34 1.37
C PRO A 140 -3.68 18.19 0.03
N GLY A 141 -4.98 18.48 0.03
CA GLY A 141 -5.86 18.35 -1.15
C GLY A 141 -6.33 16.92 -1.48
N TRP A 142 -5.96 15.90 -0.70
CA TRP A 142 -6.27 14.49 -0.97
C TRP A 142 -6.66 13.71 0.28
N ARG A 143 -7.79 13.01 0.23
CA ARG A 143 -8.26 12.08 1.27
C ARG A 143 -7.84 10.68 0.90
N ALA A 144 -7.24 9.94 1.83
CA ALA A 144 -7.05 8.52 1.65
C ALA A 144 -8.38 7.79 1.88
N LEU A 145 -8.59 6.73 1.12
CA LEU A 145 -9.77 5.90 1.20
C LEU A 145 -9.40 4.47 1.62
N ALA A 146 -10.35 3.78 2.23
CA ALA A 146 -10.26 2.38 2.61
C ALA A 146 -11.45 1.60 2.04
N PRO A 147 -11.25 0.32 1.67
CA PRO A 147 -12.36 -0.60 1.36
C PRO A 147 -13.39 -0.61 2.48
N SER A 148 -14.67 -0.48 2.12
CA SER A 148 -15.76 -0.46 3.08
C SER A 148 -17.04 -1.06 2.49
N CYS A 149 -17.83 -1.72 3.33
CA CYS A 149 -19.19 -2.12 2.98
C CYS A 149 -20.14 -0.92 3.11
N ALA A 150 -21.33 -1.01 2.53
CA ALA A 150 -22.33 0.06 2.58
C ALA A 150 -22.71 0.47 4.01
N GLY A 151 -22.77 -0.51 4.93
CA GLY A 151 -23.08 -0.25 6.35
C GLY A 151 -22.01 0.58 7.04
N CYS A 152 -20.75 0.12 7.03
CA CYS A 152 -19.64 0.81 7.69
C CYS A 152 -19.27 2.16 7.03
N ALA A 153 -19.66 2.36 5.77
CA ALA A 153 -19.40 3.62 5.06
C ALA A 153 -20.42 4.72 5.36
N ARG A 154 -21.54 4.40 6.03
CA ARG A 154 -22.63 5.34 6.25
C ARG A 154 -22.13 6.59 6.98
N GLY A 155 -22.46 7.76 6.43
CA GLY A 155 -22.04 9.05 6.97
C GLY A 155 -20.59 9.46 6.67
N ARG A 156 -19.81 8.64 5.95
CA ARG A 156 -18.45 8.97 5.50
C ARG A 156 -18.44 9.39 4.04
N VAL A 157 -17.53 10.31 3.69
CA VAL A 157 -17.21 10.60 2.29
C VAL A 157 -16.79 9.29 1.63
N SER A 158 -17.43 8.94 0.53
CA SER A 158 -17.20 7.67 -0.14
C SER A 158 -17.46 7.72 -1.63
N VAL A 159 -16.87 6.76 -2.33
CA VAL A 159 -17.01 6.57 -3.77
C VAL A 159 -17.18 5.08 -4.07
N THR A 160 -18.14 4.72 -4.91
CA THR A 160 -18.31 3.33 -5.33
C THR A 160 -17.10 2.86 -6.15
N LEU A 161 -16.85 1.55 -6.20
CA LEU A 161 -15.72 1.01 -6.97
C LEU A 161 -15.79 1.42 -8.45
N ASP A 162 -16.98 1.36 -9.05
CA ASP A 162 -17.19 1.77 -10.44
C ASP A 162 -16.98 3.26 -10.66
N ARG A 163 -17.42 4.11 -9.72
CA ARG A 163 -17.20 5.54 -9.83
C ARG A 163 -15.72 5.88 -9.69
N PHE A 164 -15.00 5.20 -8.80
CA PHE A 164 -13.54 5.34 -8.71
C PHE A 164 -12.89 4.95 -10.04
N ALA A 165 -13.26 3.81 -10.63
CA ALA A 165 -12.75 3.38 -11.94
C ALA A 165 -12.98 4.43 -13.04
N ARG A 166 -14.20 4.99 -13.11
CA ARG A 166 -14.54 6.04 -14.09
C ARG A 166 -13.75 7.32 -13.89
N LEU A 167 -13.61 7.80 -12.66
CA LEU A 167 -12.83 9.00 -12.35
C LEU A 167 -11.34 8.80 -12.60
N ALA A 168 -10.84 7.57 -12.40
CA ALA A 168 -9.44 7.23 -12.61
C ALA A 168 -9.06 7.17 -14.10
N GLY A 169 -10.03 6.88 -14.97
CA GLY A 169 -9.83 6.79 -16.41
C GLY A 169 -8.88 5.66 -16.81
N GLU A 170 -8.25 5.78 -17.99
CA GLU A 170 -7.16 4.90 -18.47
C GLU A 170 -7.48 3.40 -18.55
N GLY A 171 -8.77 3.06 -18.52
CA GLY A 171 -9.25 1.67 -18.54
C GLY A 171 -9.01 0.90 -17.25
N LEU A 172 -8.85 1.59 -16.11
CA LEU A 172 -8.73 0.96 -14.80
C LEU A 172 -9.98 0.12 -14.50
N ARG A 173 -9.79 -1.13 -14.07
CA ARG A 173 -10.83 -1.95 -13.46
C ARG A 173 -10.67 -1.94 -11.94
N VAL A 174 -11.74 -1.67 -11.21
CA VAL A 174 -11.75 -1.77 -9.75
C VAL A 174 -12.73 -2.85 -9.36
N ARG A 175 -12.30 -3.78 -8.51
CA ARG A 175 -13.14 -4.87 -8.03
C ARG A 175 -12.96 -5.10 -6.55
N ALA A 176 -13.99 -5.62 -5.91
CA ALA A 176 -13.81 -6.24 -4.61
C ALA A 176 -12.97 -7.51 -4.79
N ASP A 177 -12.24 -7.85 -3.75
CA ASP A 177 -11.76 -9.21 -3.57
C ASP A 177 -13.01 -10.04 -3.30
N ASP A 178 -13.27 -11.01 -4.16
CA ASP A 178 -14.38 -11.94 -3.99
C ASP A 178 -14.18 -12.80 -2.73
N GLY A 179 -12.97 -12.75 -2.16
CA GLY A 179 -12.53 -13.62 -1.10
C GLY A 179 -12.46 -15.05 -1.63
N VAL A 180 -11.54 -15.83 -1.09
CA VAL A 180 -11.88 -17.24 -0.91
C VAL A 180 -13.10 -17.19 0.01
N ARG A 181 -14.31 -17.50 -0.49
CA ARG A 181 -15.40 -17.93 0.41
C ARG A 181 -14.74 -18.87 1.37
N ALA A 182 -14.86 -18.65 2.67
CA ALA A 182 -14.44 -19.62 3.67
C ALA A 182 -15.27 -20.90 3.44
N GLY A 183 -14.88 -21.69 2.42
CA GLY A 183 -15.24 -23.08 2.29
C GLY A 183 -14.54 -23.71 3.46
N ALA A 184 -15.35 -24.15 4.43
CA ALA A 184 -14.98 -24.85 5.64
C ALA A 184 -13.51 -24.67 6.01
N VAL A 185 -13.24 -23.74 6.92
CA VAL A 185 -12.09 -23.90 7.80
C VAL A 185 -12.24 -25.31 8.35
N THR A 186 -11.45 -26.28 7.85
CA THR A 186 -11.28 -27.54 8.56
C THR A 186 -10.81 -27.09 9.92
N GLU A 187 -11.57 -27.44 10.96
CA GLU A 187 -11.27 -27.01 12.31
C GLU A 187 -9.76 -27.18 12.56
N PRO A 188 -9.06 -26.16 13.07
CA PRO A 188 -7.69 -26.35 13.48
C PRO A 188 -7.70 -27.50 14.49
N ASP A 189 -6.87 -28.50 14.22
CA ASP A 189 -6.66 -29.62 15.13
C ASP A 189 -6.38 -29.03 16.52
N PRO A 190 -7.24 -29.28 17.53
CA PRO A 190 -7.04 -28.72 18.87
C PRO A 190 -5.77 -29.26 19.57
N GLY A 191 -4.99 -30.12 18.90
CA GLY A 191 -3.68 -30.61 19.32
C GLY A 191 -2.46 -30.00 18.61
N ALA A 192 -2.60 -29.04 17.68
CA ALA A 192 -1.44 -28.43 17.04
C ALA A 192 -0.78 -27.40 17.97
N GLU A 193 0.26 -27.82 18.69
CA GLU A 193 1.16 -26.90 19.39
C GLU A 193 1.67 -25.84 18.42
N LEU A 194 1.60 -24.56 18.84
CA LEU A 194 2.11 -23.44 18.05
C LEU A 194 3.54 -23.75 17.61
N SER A 195 3.78 -23.68 16.30
CA SER A 195 5.10 -23.97 15.78
C SER A 195 6.10 -22.95 16.32
N VAL A 196 7.36 -23.36 16.51
CA VAL A 196 8.42 -22.45 16.99
C VAL A 196 8.48 -21.13 16.19
N PRO A 197 8.30 -21.12 14.84
CA PRO A 197 8.22 -19.87 14.08
C PRO A 197 7.03 -18.97 14.43
N GLU A 198 5.87 -19.53 14.75
CA GLU A 198 4.69 -18.78 15.16
C GLU A 198 4.87 -18.18 16.56
N LEU A 199 5.43 -18.96 17.50
CA LEU A 199 5.78 -18.47 18.83
C LEU A 199 6.82 -17.35 18.77
N VAL A 200 7.80 -17.44 17.87
CA VAL A 200 8.79 -16.38 17.64
C VAL A 200 8.15 -15.13 17.04
N ALA A 201 7.20 -15.28 16.13
CA ALA A 201 6.46 -14.15 15.54
C ALA A 201 5.58 -13.44 16.58
N GLU A 202 4.90 -14.20 17.45
CA GLU A 202 4.13 -13.63 18.55
C GLU A 202 5.02 -12.96 19.59
N ALA A 203 6.14 -13.58 19.96
CA ALA A 203 7.11 -12.98 20.88
C ALA A 203 7.69 -11.67 20.34
N ALA A 204 8.02 -11.62 19.03
CA ALA A 204 8.50 -10.40 18.39
C ALA A 204 7.43 -9.29 18.37
N LEU A 205 6.16 -9.65 18.17
CA LEU A 205 5.05 -8.70 18.20
C LEU A 205 4.83 -8.13 19.61
N LEU A 206 4.90 -8.98 20.63
CA LEU A 206 4.80 -8.56 22.03
C LEU A 206 5.96 -7.66 22.42
N GLN A 207 7.18 -7.98 21.97
CA GLN A 207 8.37 -7.18 22.22
C GLN A 207 8.26 -5.78 21.59
N ALA A 208 7.85 -5.69 20.32
CA ALA A 208 7.65 -4.41 19.64
C ALA A 208 6.59 -3.54 20.34
N ARG A 209 5.55 -4.16 20.89
CA ARG A 209 4.50 -3.45 21.63
C ARG A 209 4.98 -2.95 22.99
N LEU A 210 5.81 -3.73 23.69
CA LEU A 210 6.50 -3.31 24.91
C LEU A 210 7.44 -2.13 24.65
N ASP A 211 8.26 -2.19 23.62
CA ASP A 211 9.20 -1.12 23.25
C ASP A 211 8.45 0.18 22.93
N TRP A 212 7.30 0.07 22.26
CA TRP A 212 6.43 1.22 21.99
C TRP A 212 5.85 1.81 23.28
N PHE A 213 5.35 0.99 24.21
CA PHE A 213 4.84 1.46 25.50
C PHE A 213 5.93 2.15 26.33
N GLN A 214 7.14 1.57 26.37
CA GLN A 214 8.30 2.17 27.04
C GLN A 214 8.66 3.52 26.43
N SER A 215 8.62 3.63 25.10
CA SER A 215 8.84 4.89 24.40
C SER A 215 7.77 5.94 24.73
N GLN A 216 6.50 5.55 24.94
CA GLN A 216 5.46 6.48 25.37
C GLN A 216 5.64 6.91 26.83
N LEU A 217 6.01 6.00 27.72
CA LEU A 217 6.28 6.31 29.13
C LEU A 217 7.48 7.26 29.29
N ALA A 218 8.56 7.04 28.54
CA ALA A 218 9.72 7.94 28.54
C ALA A 218 9.33 9.37 28.14
N ARG A 219 8.52 9.52 27.09
CA ARG A 219 8.00 10.82 26.63
C ARG A 219 7.09 11.52 27.65
N LEU A 220 6.39 10.76 28.49
CA LEU A 220 5.59 11.30 29.58
C LEU A 220 6.46 11.67 30.79
N GLY A 221 7.51 10.91 31.08
CA GLY A 221 8.50 11.20 32.11
C GLY A 221 9.30 12.48 31.84
N ASP A 222 9.71 12.71 30.60
CA ASP A 222 10.43 13.93 30.19
C ASP A 222 9.57 15.21 30.30
N ARG A 223 8.24 15.06 30.31
CA ARG A 223 7.30 16.17 30.56
C ARG A 223 7.08 16.45 32.05
N GLY A 224 7.47 15.54 32.93
CA GLY A 224 7.35 15.69 34.39
C GLY A 224 8.53 16.39 35.05
N THR A 225 9.70 16.45 34.40
CA THR A 225 10.94 17.04 34.94
C THR A 225 11.22 18.47 34.49
N GLY A 226 10.44 19.01 33.54
CA GLY A 226 10.59 20.38 33.04
C GLY A 226 9.80 21.46 33.80
N GLY A 227 9.35 21.16 35.03
CA GLY A 227 8.34 21.93 35.74
C GLY A 227 8.70 22.34 37.17
N GLN A 228 9.96 22.71 37.46
CA GLN A 228 10.27 23.54 38.63
C GLN A 228 11.40 24.53 38.29
N ASP A 229 11.09 25.82 38.43
CA ASP A 229 11.96 26.92 38.88
C ASP A 229 11.65 28.24 38.15
N LYS A 230 10.64 28.95 38.68
CA LYS A 230 10.64 30.41 38.69
C LYS A 230 10.92 30.85 40.12
N GLY A 231 12.19 31.16 40.39
CA GLY A 231 12.67 31.94 41.52
C GLY A 231 13.56 33.05 40.96
#